data_AF-A0A6B1E1R6-F1
#
_entry.id   AF-A0A6B1E1R6-F1
#
_cell.length_a   1.000
_cell.length_b   1.000
_cell.length_c   1.000
_cell.angle_alpha   90.00
_cell.angle_beta   90.00
_cell.angle_gamma   90.00
#
_symmetry.space_group_name_H-M   'P 1'
#
loop_
_entity.id
_entity.type
_entity.pdbx_description
1 polymer ?
#
loop_
_entity_poly.entity_id
_entity_poly.type
_entity_poly.pdbx_seq_one_letter_code
_entity_poly.pdbx_strand_id
1 'polypeptide(L)'
;MAADCWLAYRLAPAWTVYSPAAATWGMIELVHLPMEAEGNQSMSDLLALYRIQELELDIIARTERIKSINVEMAGDAALVEARASFETAQATHQDAVKRATEHEHEIRAVVEKRANSEATLYGGAVTNPKELQDLQMEFEALSRRKLTLDDEMLHLILERDDLGEKLAEIQAGLDEMTAAREEANIDLQEEKDELTAAVNELLAERKSQVTEVSPDLFQAYIRMRKPKANRPLAALQDKACTSCGIEQNVVVINAINRGDGIVHCQNCGRILLRL
;
A
#
# COMPACT_ATOMS: atom_id res chain seq x y z
N MET A 1 40.60 -24.45 -2.08
CA MET A 1 40.31 -24.51 -3.53
C MET A 1 38.87 -24.05 -3.71
N ALA A 2 38.67 -22.95 -4.46
CA ALA A 2 37.41 -22.32 -4.91
C ALA A 2 36.43 -21.82 -3.79
N ALA A 3 36.29 -20.50 -3.56
CA ALA A 3 35.36 -19.53 -4.22
C ALA A 3 33.90 -19.75 -3.73
N ASP A 4 33.09 -18.81 -3.18
CA ASP A 4 32.96 -17.34 -3.19
C ASP A 4 32.22 -16.94 -1.86
N CYS A 5 32.39 -15.83 -1.13
CA CYS A 5 32.41 -14.39 -1.44
C CYS A 5 31.17 -13.86 -2.18
N TRP A 6 30.04 -13.72 -1.47
CA TRP A 6 28.93 -12.87 -1.91
C TRP A 6 28.54 -11.85 -0.83
N LEU A 7 28.98 -10.62 -1.07
CA LEU A 7 28.45 -9.39 -0.49
C LEU A 7 27.03 -9.14 -1.03
N ALA A 8 26.18 -8.65 -0.12
CA ALA A 8 25.23 -7.55 -0.27
C ALA A 8 24.73 -7.19 -1.69
N TYR A 9 23.42 -7.33 -1.94
CA TYR A 9 22.58 -6.33 -2.64
C TYR A 9 21.07 -6.71 -2.62
N ARG A 10 20.21 -5.73 -2.28
CA ARG A 10 18.76 -5.55 -2.62
C ARG A 10 17.78 -6.68 -2.23
N LEU A 11 16.68 -6.42 -1.52
CA LEU A 11 15.58 -5.50 -1.87
C LEU A 11 14.87 -5.04 -0.58
N ALA A 12 14.87 -3.73 -0.33
CA ALA A 12 14.01 -3.11 0.68
C ALA A 12 12.72 -2.60 -0.01
N PRO A 13 11.54 -2.81 0.57
CA PRO A 13 10.29 -2.29 0.02
C PRO A 13 10.26 -0.76 0.08
N ALA A 14 10.24 -0.12 -1.09
CA ALA A 14 10.06 1.32 -1.26
C ALA A 14 8.56 1.68 -1.12
N TRP A 15 8.04 1.65 0.11
CA TRP A 15 6.74 2.23 0.43
C TRP A 15 6.88 3.06 1.71
N THR A 16 7.65 4.14 1.62
CA THR A 16 7.42 5.28 2.49
C THR A 16 6.09 5.90 2.09
N VAL A 17 5.05 5.46 2.77
CA VAL A 17 3.81 6.20 2.97
C VAL A 17 4.20 7.62 3.36
N TYR A 18 4.04 8.57 2.43
CA TYR A 18 4.14 9.99 2.74
C TYR A 18 2.93 10.36 3.59
N SER A 19 3.08 10.20 4.90
CA SER A 19 2.16 10.69 5.92
C SER A 19 2.02 12.21 5.75
N PRO A 20 0.81 12.78 5.59
CA PRO A 20 0.63 14.22 5.62
C PRO A 20 0.59 14.68 7.08
N ALA A 21 1.62 14.33 7.86
CA ALA A 21 1.85 14.86 9.19
C ALA A 21 2.91 15.95 9.06
N ALA A 22 2.46 17.19 9.25
CA ALA A 22 3.31 18.35 9.50
C ALA A 22 4.28 18.74 8.37
N ALA A 23 3.74 19.10 7.20
CA ALA A 23 4.32 20.27 6.53
C ALA A 23 4.05 21.46 7.46
N THR A 24 5.02 21.79 8.30
CA THR A 24 5.05 23.03 9.06
C THR A 24 5.02 24.16 8.04
N TRP A 25 3.82 24.72 7.86
CA TRP A 25 3.64 26.00 7.19
C TRP A 25 4.48 26.98 7.98
N GLY A 26 5.61 27.39 7.41
CA GLY A 26 6.53 28.31 8.04
C GLY A 26 5.74 29.49 8.60
N MET A 27 5.75 29.59 9.93
CA MET A 27 5.35 30.80 10.64
C MET A 27 6.24 31.92 10.12
N ILE A 28 5.70 32.73 9.20
CA ILE A 28 6.22 34.07 8.99
C ILE A 28 5.85 34.83 10.27
N GLU A 29 6.88 35.30 10.95
CA GLU A 29 6.83 35.97 12.25
C GLU A 29 5.72 37.04 12.32
N LEU A 30 4.97 36.97 13.42
CA LEU A 30 4.08 38.00 13.92
C LEU A 30 4.90 39.26 14.24
N VAL A 31 5.06 40.14 13.27
CA VAL A 31 5.39 41.54 13.54
C VAL A 31 4.09 42.33 13.54
N HIS A 32 3.68 42.76 14.72
CA HIS A 32 2.57 43.68 14.93
C HIS A 32 3.00 45.06 14.41
N LEU A 33 2.48 45.47 13.24
CA LEU A 33 2.57 46.84 12.72
C LEU A 33 1.15 47.42 12.55
N PRO A 34 0.98 48.74 12.68
CA PRO A 34 -0.31 49.37 12.96
C PRO A 34 -1.27 49.32 11.78
N MET A 35 -2.57 49.30 12.13
CA MET A 35 -3.67 49.58 11.22
C MET A 35 -3.48 50.95 10.58
N GLU A 36 -3.15 50.98 9.29
CA GLU A 36 -3.58 51.96 8.27
C GLU A 36 -2.72 51.73 7.01
N ALA A 37 -3.19 50.83 6.15
CA ALA A 37 -2.72 50.72 4.78
C ALA A 37 -3.96 50.60 3.88
N GLU A 38 -4.52 51.74 3.50
CA GLU A 38 -5.38 51.85 2.31
C GLU A 38 -4.50 51.59 1.08
N GLY A 39 -4.07 50.34 0.93
CA GLY A 39 -3.42 49.85 -0.26
C GLY A 39 -4.50 49.70 -1.33
N ASN A 40 -4.38 50.46 -2.41
CA ASN A 40 -5.14 50.33 -3.64
C ASN A 40 -4.96 48.90 -4.19
N GLN A 41 -5.72 47.94 -3.65
CA GLN A 41 -5.69 46.55 -4.04
C GLN A 41 -6.27 46.47 -5.43
N SER A 42 -5.38 46.27 -6.40
CA SER A 42 -5.72 46.39 -7.80
C SER A 42 -6.66 45.24 -8.21
N MET A 43 -7.58 45.50 -9.13
CA MET A 43 -8.42 44.46 -9.75
C MET A 43 -7.57 43.29 -10.30
N SER A 44 -6.31 43.55 -10.68
CA SER A 44 -5.36 42.53 -11.13
C SER A 44 -5.03 41.51 -10.04
N ASP A 45 -4.89 41.94 -8.79
CA ASP A 45 -4.54 41.07 -7.66
C ASP A 45 -5.71 40.15 -7.29
N LEU A 46 -6.94 40.66 -7.37
CA LEU A 46 -8.15 39.86 -7.14
C LEU A 46 -8.38 38.82 -8.24
N LEU A 47 -8.08 39.17 -9.50
CA LEU A 47 -8.10 38.21 -10.61
C LEU A 47 -7.02 37.15 -10.46
N ALA A 48 -5.81 37.51 -10.00
CA ALA A 48 -4.74 36.57 -9.72
C ALA A 48 -5.12 35.60 -8.58
N LEU A 49 -5.71 36.09 -7.48
CA LEU A 49 -6.25 35.23 -6.42
C LEU A 49 -7.34 34.29 -6.92
N TYR A 50 -8.22 34.76 -7.81
CA TYR A 50 -9.26 33.92 -8.39
C TYR A 50 -8.65 32.77 -9.21
N ARG A 51 -7.60 33.03 -9.99
CA ARG A 51 -6.86 31.98 -10.72
C ARG A 51 -6.20 30.98 -9.76
N ILE A 52 -5.55 31.47 -8.70
CA ILE A 52 -4.98 30.60 -7.66
C ILE A 52 -6.06 29.72 -7.02
N GLN A 53 -7.26 30.26 -6.78
CA GLN A 53 -8.37 29.49 -6.25
C GLN A 53 -8.78 28.35 -7.17
N GLU A 54 -8.97 28.62 -8.47
CA GLU A 54 -9.35 27.58 -9.44
C GLU A 54 -8.27 26.49 -9.53
N LEU A 55 -6.99 26.87 -9.58
CA LEU A 55 -5.88 25.91 -9.52
C LEU A 55 -5.91 25.05 -8.26
N GLU A 56 -6.15 25.66 -7.09
CA GLU A 56 -6.24 24.93 -5.83
C GLU A 56 -7.44 23.97 -5.78
N LEU A 57 -8.58 24.34 -6.38
CA LEU A 57 -9.74 23.46 -6.49
C LEU A 57 -9.45 22.26 -7.38
N ASP A 58 -8.74 22.47 -8.49
CA ASP A 58 -8.31 21.40 -9.38
C ASP A 58 -7.33 20.46 -8.69
N ILE A 59 -6.35 21.00 -7.94
CA ILE A 59 -5.43 20.20 -7.12
C ILE A 59 -6.21 19.36 -6.11
N ILE A 60 -7.19 19.95 -5.42
CA ILE A 60 -8.02 19.23 -4.44
C ILE A 60 -8.80 18.10 -5.11
N ALA A 61 -9.46 18.36 -6.24
CA ALA A 61 -10.26 17.37 -6.96
C ALA A 61 -9.40 16.20 -7.44
N ARG A 62 -8.24 16.48 -8.05
CA ARG A 62 -7.30 15.45 -8.52
C ARG A 62 -6.68 14.66 -7.37
N THR A 63 -6.33 15.33 -6.28
CA THR A 63 -5.81 14.67 -5.07
C THR A 63 -6.86 13.74 -4.48
N GLU A 64 -8.13 14.13 -4.47
CA GLU A 64 -9.21 13.28 -3.98
C GLU A 64 -9.44 12.07 -4.88
N ARG A 65 -9.36 12.24 -6.21
CA ARG A 65 -9.39 11.12 -7.15
C ARG A 65 -8.21 10.16 -6.94
N ILE A 66 -6.98 10.67 -6.75
CA ILE A 66 -5.82 9.85 -6.42
C ILE A 66 -6.05 9.03 -5.14
N LYS A 67 -6.68 9.62 -4.12
CA LYS A 67 -7.04 8.87 -2.90
C LYS A 67 -8.07 7.77 -3.19
N SER A 68 -9.10 8.05 -3.99
CA SER A 68 -10.09 7.03 -4.35
C SER A 68 -9.46 5.89 -5.11
N ILE A 69 -8.60 6.18 -6.09
CA ILE A 69 -7.84 5.17 -6.84
C ILE A 69 -6.99 4.31 -5.90
N ASN A 70 -6.29 4.92 -4.94
CA ASN A 70 -5.52 4.15 -3.96
C ASN A 70 -6.40 3.21 -3.12
N VAL A 71 -7.64 3.60 -2.81
CA VAL A 71 -8.60 2.72 -2.11
C VAL A 71 -9.11 1.62 -3.03
N GLU A 72 -9.42 1.93 -4.29
CA GLU A 72 -9.85 0.95 -5.31
C GLU A 72 -8.76 -0.10 -5.58
N MET A 73 -7.49 0.32 -5.58
CA MET A 73 -6.33 -0.56 -5.70
C MET A 73 -6.00 -1.31 -4.40
N ALA A 74 -6.33 -0.74 -3.22
CA ALA A 74 -6.03 -1.33 -1.93
C ALA A 74 -6.94 -2.53 -1.60
N GLY A 75 -6.37 -3.73 -1.76
CA GLY A 75 -6.80 -4.95 -1.08
C GLY A 75 -8.12 -5.53 -1.56
N ASP A 76 -8.03 -6.64 -2.29
CA ASP A 76 -9.16 -7.54 -2.47
C ASP A 76 -9.20 -8.50 -1.27
N ALA A 77 -10.29 -8.48 -0.50
CA ALA A 77 -10.48 -9.39 0.63
C ALA A 77 -10.34 -10.87 0.19
N ALA A 78 -10.76 -11.18 -1.04
CA ALA A 78 -10.62 -12.51 -1.61
C ALA A 78 -9.14 -12.88 -1.85
N LEU A 79 -8.31 -11.92 -2.26
CA LEU A 79 -6.87 -12.15 -2.47
C LEU A 79 -6.09 -12.28 -1.16
N VAL A 80 -6.53 -11.59 -0.10
CA VAL A 80 -6.01 -11.79 1.26
C VAL A 80 -6.36 -13.18 1.78
N GLU A 81 -7.60 -13.62 1.59
CA GLU A 81 -8.06 -14.96 1.97
C GLU A 81 -7.33 -16.06 1.18
N ALA A 82 -7.15 -15.88 -0.13
CA ALA A 82 -6.39 -16.80 -0.98
C ALA A 82 -4.93 -16.95 -0.52
N ARG A 83 -4.26 -15.84 -0.15
CA ARG A 83 -2.90 -15.87 0.42
C ARG A 83 -2.85 -16.63 1.75
N ALA A 84 -3.80 -16.39 2.65
CA ALA A 84 -3.87 -17.09 3.93
C ALA A 84 -4.13 -18.61 3.75
N SER A 85 -4.98 -18.97 2.78
CA SER A 85 -5.22 -20.36 2.39
C SER A 85 -3.94 -21.02 1.86
N PHE A 86 -3.21 -20.33 0.98
CA PHE A 86 -1.92 -20.80 0.47
C PHE A 86 -0.89 -21.00 1.60
N GLU A 87 -0.72 -20.03 2.50
CA GLU A 87 0.21 -20.14 3.63
C GLU A 87 -0.14 -21.34 4.53
N THR A 88 -1.43 -21.57 4.77
CA THR A 88 -1.89 -22.71 5.55
C THR A 88 -1.59 -24.03 4.84
N ALA A 89 -1.90 -24.15 3.55
CA ALA A 89 -1.61 -25.33 2.74
C ALA A 89 -0.10 -25.60 2.60
N GLN A 90 0.70 -24.55 2.51
CA GLN A 90 2.15 -24.65 2.46
C GLN A 90 2.70 -25.19 3.78
N ALA A 91 2.21 -24.67 4.92
CA ALA A 91 2.62 -25.12 6.24
C ALA A 91 2.26 -26.61 6.47
N THR A 92 1.06 -27.03 6.08
CA THR A 92 0.63 -28.44 6.21
C THR A 92 1.45 -29.38 5.33
N HIS A 93 1.71 -29.00 4.07
CA HIS A 93 2.59 -29.79 3.20
C HIS A 93 4.02 -29.88 3.75
N GLN A 94 4.58 -28.77 4.27
CA GLN A 94 5.91 -28.79 4.91
C GLN A 94 5.97 -29.70 6.14
N ASP A 95 4.91 -29.76 6.94
CA ASP A 95 4.81 -30.69 8.06
C ASP A 95 4.81 -32.14 7.59
N ALA A 96 4.03 -32.47 6.56
CA ALA A 96 4.00 -33.81 5.97
C ALA A 96 5.36 -34.22 5.39
N VAL A 97 6.06 -33.30 4.72
CA VAL A 97 7.44 -33.51 4.24
C VAL A 97 8.36 -33.84 5.41
N LYS A 98 8.32 -33.06 6.51
CA LYS A 98 9.15 -33.30 7.69
C LYS A 98 8.88 -34.68 8.30
N ARG A 99 7.61 -35.02 8.53
CA ARG A 99 7.20 -36.33 9.05
C ARG A 99 7.72 -37.48 8.19
N ALA A 100 7.60 -37.39 6.87
CA ALA A 100 8.13 -38.39 5.96
C ALA A 100 9.66 -38.51 6.08
N THR A 101 10.39 -37.38 6.14
CA THR A 101 11.86 -37.40 6.27
C THR A 101 12.32 -37.99 7.61
N GLU A 102 11.66 -37.64 8.72
CA GLU A 102 11.95 -38.20 10.05
C GLU A 102 11.75 -39.71 10.05
N HIS A 103 10.67 -40.18 9.43
CA HIS A 103 10.39 -41.61 9.30
C HIS A 103 11.42 -42.34 8.41
N GLU A 104 11.92 -41.69 7.36
CA GLU A 104 13.02 -42.21 6.54
C GLU A 104 14.32 -42.38 7.35
N HIS A 105 14.58 -41.49 8.30
CA HIS A 105 15.71 -41.63 9.22
C HIS A 105 15.54 -42.84 10.14
N GLU A 106 14.33 -43.09 10.66
CA GLU A 106 14.04 -44.28 11.47
C GLU A 106 14.23 -45.58 10.69
N ILE A 107 13.73 -45.65 9.46
CA ILE A 107 13.93 -46.80 8.56
C ILE A 107 15.42 -47.05 8.36
N ARG A 108 16.20 -46.00 8.06
CA ARG A 108 17.65 -46.14 7.88
C ARG A 108 18.35 -46.70 9.11
N ALA A 109 18.01 -46.21 10.30
CA ALA A 109 18.58 -46.72 11.55
C ALA A 109 18.26 -48.21 11.77
N VAL A 110 17.02 -48.64 11.49
CA VAL A 110 16.62 -50.06 11.58
C VAL A 110 17.34 -50.91 10.53
N VAL A 111 17.47 -50.41 9.30
CA VAL A 111 18.17 -51.10 8.22
C VAL A 111 19.65 -51.29 8.55
N GLU A 112 20.32 -50.26 9.04
CA GLU A 112 21.73 -50.33 9.45
C GLU A 112 21.91 -51.33 10.61
N LYS A 113 21.07 -51.23 11.65
CA LYS A 113 21.13 -52.16 12.78
C LYS A 113 20.90 -53.60 12.35
N ARG A 114 19.91 -53.83 11.47
CA ARG A 114 19.60 -55.16 10.92
C ARG A 114 20.78 -55.72 10.13
N ALA A 115 21.43 -54.91 9.29
CA ALA A 115 22.60 -55.33 8.52
C ALA A 115 23.78 -55.71 9.43
N ASN A 116 24.00 -54.97 10.53
CA ASN A 116 25.02 -55.30 11.52
C ASN A 116 24.70 -56.62 12.25
N SER A 117 23.44 -56.85 12.66
CA SER A 117 23.02 -58.12 13.28
C SER A 117 23.18 -59.29 12.29
N GLU A 118 22.83 -59.12 11.02
CA GLU A 118 22.98 -60.12 9.96
C GLU A 118 24.46 -60.48 9.73
N ALA A 119 25.33 -59.47 9.60
CA ALA A 119 26.76 -59.68 9.44
C ALA A 119 27.39 -60.40 10.64
N THR A 120 26.94 -60.10 11.85
CA THR A 120 27.44 -60.77 13.08
C THR A 120 26.96 -62.22 13.16
N LEU A 121 25.68 -62.47 12.84
CA LEU A 121 25.07 -63.80 12.87
C LEU A 121 25.75 -64.77 11.88
N TYR A 122 26.05 -64.30 10.67
CA TYR A 122 26.66 -65.13 9.62
C TYR A 122 28.18 -65.01 9.52
N GLY A 123 28.80 -64.06 10.23
CA GLY A 123 30.24 -63.80 10.18
C GLY A 123 31.11 -64.81 10.95
N GLY A 124 30.51 -65.75 11.68
CA GLY A 124 31.22 -66.82 12.39
C GLY A 124 32.02 -66.36 13.63
N ALA A 125 31.90 -65.09 14.01
CA ALA A 125 32.57 -64.51 15.19
C ALA A 125 31.93 -64.97 16.51
N VAL A 126 30.64 -65.27 16.51
CA VAL A 126 29.89 -65.77 17.69
C VAL A 126 29.73 -67.28 17.57
N THR A 127 30.27 -68.02 18.55
CA THR A 127 30.24 -69.48 18.56
C THR A 127 29.37 -70.05 19.68
N ASN A 128 28.93 -69.21 20.61
CA ASN A 128 28.02 -69.59 21.69
C ASN A 128 26.61 -69.81 21.13
N PRO A 129 26.03 -71.02 21.23
CA PRO A 129 24.71 -71.32 20.68
C PRO A 129 23.59 -70.42 21.20
N LYS A 130 23.69 -69.97 22.46
CA LYS A 130 22.69 -69.08 23.06
C LYS A 130 22.74 -67.68 22.47
N GLU A 131 23.95 -67.12 22.32
CA GLU A 131 24.14 -65.80 21.73
C GLU A 131 23.73 -65.77 20.25
N LEU A 132 23.96 -66.86 19.50
CA LEU A 132 23.45 -67.01 18.13
C LEU A 132 21.93 -67.00 18.07
N GLN A 133 21.25 -67.70 19.00
CA GLN A 133 19.80 -67.69 19.06
C GLN A 133 19.25 -66.29 19.39
N ASP A 134 19.88 -65.58 20.33
CA ASP A 134 19.50 -64.20 20.69
C ASP A 134 19.67 -63.25 19.49
N LEU A 135 20.79 -63.35 18.75
CA LEU A 135 21.04 -62.57 17.52
C LEU A 135 20.03 -62.88 16.40
N GLN A 136 19.66 -64.16 16.23
CA GLN A 136 18.65 -64.54 15.24
C GLN A 136 17.28 -63.94 15.60
N MET A 137 16.88 -63.99 16.88
CA MET A 137 15.64 -63.38 17.34
C MET A 137 15.64 -61.86 17.16
N GLU A 138 16.77 -61.19 17.41
CA GLU A 138 16.93 -59.76 17.16
C GLU A 138 16.79 -59.43 15.66
N PHE A 139 17.46 -60.17 14.78
CA PHE A 139 17.36 -59.98 13.33
C PHE A 139 15.93 -60.15 12.81
N GLU A 140 15.22 -61.17 13.28
CA GLU A 140 13.81 -61.39 12.93
C GLU A 140 12.91 -60.27 13.46
N ALA A 141 13.16 -59.78 14.68
CA ALA A 141 12.43 -58.65 15.25
C ALA A 141 12.66 -57.35 14.46
N LEU A 142 13.91 -57.06 14.09
CA LEU A 142 14.26 -55.90 13.24
C LEU A 142 13.64 -56.02 11.84
N SER A 143 13.58 -57.23 11.28
CA SER A 143 12.95 -57.47 9.98
C SER A 143 11.44 -57.21 10.03
N ARG A 144 10.76 -57.66 11.08
CA ARG A 144 9.33 -57.33 11.31
C ARG A 144 9.13 -55.83 11.50
N ARG A 145 9.98 -55.16 12.29
CA ARG A 145 9.90 -53.72 12.50
C ARG A 145 10.10 -52.94 11.21
N LYS A 146 11.06 -53.34 10.37
CA LYS A 146 11.28 -52.74 9.06
C LYS A 146 10.03 -52.81 8.19
N LEU A 147 9.39 -53.98 8.09
CA LEU A 147 8.16 -54.13 7.31
C LEU A 147 7.06 -53.17 7.77
N THR A 148 6.86 -53.05 9.10
CA THR A 148 5.89 -52.09 9.66
C THR A 148 6.24 -50.64 9.32
N LEU A 149 7.52 -50.25 9.41
CA LEU A 149 7.95 -48.90 9.06
C LEU A 149 7.82 -48.62 7.55
N ASP A 150 8.09 -49.61 6.69
CA ASP A 150 7.92 -49.46 5.24
C ASP A 150 6.43 -49.26 4.88
N ASP A 151 5.52 -49.97 5.56
CA ASP A 151 4.06 -49.79 5.41
C ASP A 151 3.61 -48.39 5.91
N GLU A 152 4.10 -47.95 7.07
CA GLU A 152 3.84 -46.61 7.61
C GLU A 152 4.37 -45.50 6.69
N MET A 153 5.57 -45.68 6.12
CA MET A 153 6.16 -44.76 5.16
C MET A 153 5.33 -44.60 3.90
N LEU A 154 4.73 -45.70 3.39
CA LEU A 154 3.85 -45.62 2.23
C LEU A 154 2.69 -44.66 2.47
N HIS A 155 2.09 -44.69 3.65
CA HIS A 155 1.01 -43.77 4.01
C HIS A 155 1.49 -42.32 4.11
N LEU A 156 2.67 -42.07 4.69
CA LEU A 156 3.24 -40.72 4.81
C LEU A 156 3.55 -40.11 3.45
N ILE A 157 4.08 -40.89 2.52
CA ILE A 157 4.37 -40.42 1.16
C ILE A 157 3.08 -40.09 0.41
N LEU A 158 2.05 -40.94 0.51
CA LEU A 158 0.75 -40.66 -0.10
C LEU A 158 0.12 -39.37 0.46
N GLU A 159 0.14 -39.19 1.79
CA GLU A 159 -0.36 -37.96 2.41
C GLU A 159 0.42 -36.72 1.96
N ARG A 160 1.76 -36.81 1.88
CA ARG A 160 2.61 -35.73 1.38
C ARG A 160 2.25 -35.38 -0.06
N ASP A 161 2.10 -36.38 -0.92
CA ASP A 161 1.83 -36.18 -2.35
C ASP A 161 0.44 -35.56 -2.55
N ASP A 162 -0.60 -36.07 -1.86
CA ASP A 162 -1.95 -35.49 -1.87
C ASP A 162 -1.96 -34.02 -1.40
N LEU A 163 -1.19 -33.69 -0.35
CA LEU A 163 -1.06 -32.31 0.12
C LEU A 163 -0.26 -31.44 -0.85
N GLY A 164 0.72 -32.02 -1.55
CA GLY A 164 1.50 -31.35 -2.59
C GLY A 164 0.65 -30.98 -3.80
N GLU A 165 -0.23 -31.88 -4.24
CA GLU A 165 -1.20 -31.61 -5.31
C GLU A 165 -2.16 -30.48 -4.92
N LYS A 166 -2.75 -30.53 -3.71
CA LYS A 166 -3.62 -29.46 -3.20
C LYS A 166 -2.89 -28.11 -3.10
N LEU A 167 -1.63 -28.10 -2.65
CA LEU A 167 -0.83 -26.88 -2.59
C LEU A 167 -0.62 -26.30 -3.99
N ALA A 168 -0.35 -27.14 -4.99
CA ALA A 168 -0.18 -26.70 -6.38
C ALA A 168 -1.48 -26.11 -6.96
N GLU A 169 -2.63 -26.71 -6.69
CA GLU A 169 -3.94 -26.18 -7.09
C GLU A 169 -4.22 -24.80 -6.46
N ILE A 170 -3.99 -24.67 -5.14
CA ILE A 170 -4.20 -23.41 -4.42
C ILE A 170 -3.24 -22.33 -4.93
N GLN A 171 -1.97 -22.68 -5.19
CA GLN A 171 -0.99 -21.76 -5.77
C GLN A 171 -1.42 -21.27 -7.15
N ALA A 172 -1.90 -22.16 -8.02
CA ALA A 172 -2.38 -21.78 -9.35
C ALA A 172 -3.57 -20.81 -9.28
N GLY A 173 -4.53 -21.05 -8.37
CA GLY A 173 -5.65 -20.14 -8.15
C GLY A 173 -5.20 -18.77 -7.60
N LEU A 174 -4.22 -18.75 -6.68
CA LEU A 174 -3.65 -17.51 -6.15
C LEU A 174 -2.93 -16.71 -7.25
N ASP A 175 -2.19 -17.38 -8.13
CA ASP A 175 -1.48 -16.74 -9.25
C ASP A 175 -2.46 -16.13 -10.26
N GLU A 176 -3.54 -16.86 -10.60
CA GLU A 176 -4.60 -16.36 -11.48
C GLU A 176 -5.28 -15.12 -10.89
N MET A 177 -5.68 -15.18 -9.61
CA MET A 177 -6.28 -14.02 -8.92
C MET A 177 -5.33 -12.82 -8.86
N THR A 178 -4.04 -13.09 -8.63
CA THR A 178 -3.02 -12.03 -8.59
C THR A 178 -2.84 -11.38 -9.95
N ALA A 179 -2.74 -12.17 -11.02
CA ALA A 179 -2.62 -11.67 -12.38
C ALA A 179 -3.85 -10.87 -12.82
N ALA A 180 -5.06 -11.38 -12.57
CA ALA A 180 -6.31 -10.67 -12.88
C ALA A 180 -6.41 -9.33 -12.12
N ARG A 181 -5.94 -9.29 -10.87
CA ARG A 181 -5.91 -8.07 -10.07
C ARG A 181 -4.87 -7.08 -10.60
N GLU A 182 -3.70 -7.55 -11.00
CA GLU A 182 -2.67 -6.70 -11.61
C GLU A 182 -3.19 -6.09 -12.91
N GLU A 183 -3.81 -6.89 -13.78
CA GLU A 183 -4.41 -6.43 -15.04
C GLU A 183 -5.51 -5.39 -14.79
N ALA A 184 -6.43 -5.64 -13.85
CA ALA A 184 -7.48 -4.68 -13.50
C ALA A 184 -6.94 -3.36 -12.91
N ASN A 185 -5.72 -3.36 -12.39
CA ASN A 185 -5.08 -2.18 -11.80
C ASN A 185 -4.22 -1.39 -12.79
N ILE A 186 -3.99 -1.88 -14.02
CA ILE A 186 -3.16 -1.18 -15.03
C ILE A 186 -3.75 0.20 -15.33
N ASP A 187 -5.02 0.25 -15.75
CA ASP A 187 -5.70 1.50 -16.11
C ASP A 187 -5.76 2.49 -14.93
N LEU A 188 -5.99 1.98 -13.72
CA LEU A 188 -6.01 2.78 -12.50
C LEU A 188 -4.63 3.35 -12.16
N GLN A 189 -3.57 2.57 -12.39
CA GLN A 189 -2.20 3.01 -12.16
C GLN A 189 -1.78 4.08 -13.18
N GLU A 190 -2.15 3.91 -14.45
CA GLU A 190 -1.94 4.92 -15.49
C GLU A 190 -2.69 6.23 -15.15
N GLU A 191 -3.98 6.17 -14.80
CA GLU A 191 -4.76 7.34 -14.39
C GLU A 191 -4.11 8.05 -13.19
N LYS A 192 -3.66 7.29 -12.19
CA LYS A 192 -2.99 7.84 -11.01
C LYS A 192 -1.69 8.55 -11.36
N ASP A 193 -0.89 8.00 -12.27
CA ASP A 193 0.38 8.60 -12.67
C ASP A 193 0.15 9.91 -13.44
N GLU A 194 -0.82 9.93 -14.36
CA GLU A 194 -1.24 11.15 -15.06
C GLU A 194 -1.75 12.23 -14.09
N LEU A 195 -2.63 11.86 -13.15
CA LEU A 195 -3.15 12.78 -12.15
C LEU A 195 -2.04 13.32 -11.24
N THR A 196 -1.08 12.48 -10.88
CA THR A 196 0.06 12.88 -10.02
C THR A 196 0.97 13.86 -10.75
N ALA A 197 1.27 13.61 -12.03
CA ALA A 197 2.01 14.54 -12.88
C ALA A 197 1.29 15.89 -12.99
N ALA A 198 -0.02 15.87 -13.29
CA ALA A 198 -0.84 17.08 -13.37
C ALA A 198 -0.88 17.87 -12.05
N VAL A 199 -0.99 17.18 -10.90
CA VAL A 199 -0.94 17.84 -9.59
C VAL A 199 0.40 18.52 -9.35
N ASN A 200 1.51 17.89 -9.73
CA ASN A 200 2.84 18.48 -9.59
C ASN A 200 3.01 19.75 -10.46
N GLU A 201 2.50 19.73 -11.69
CA GLU A 201 2.49 20.91 -12.57
C GLU A 201 1.64 22.04 -11.97
N LEU A 202 0.42 21.74 -11.52
CA LEU A 202 -0.46 22.72 -10.89
C LEU A 202 0.14 23.31 -9.60
N LEU A 203 0.87 22.50 -8.82
CA LEU A 203 1.57 22.98 -7.63
C LEU A 203 2.73 23.94 -7.97
N ALA A 204 3.46 23.66 -9.06
CA ALA A 204 4.51 24.54 -9.55
C ALA A 204 3.93 25.87 -10.06
N GLU A 205 2.85 25.81 -10.84
CA GLU A 205 2.12 27.00 -11.32
C GLU A 205 1.54 27.81 -10.16
N ARG A 206 0.92 27.15 -9.19
CA ARG A 206 0.44 27.82 -7.96
C ARG A 206 1.57 28.56 -7.26
N LYS A 207 2.76 27.95 -7.16
CA LYS A 207 3.91 28.55 -6.49
C LYS A 207 4.38 29.83 -7.20
N SER A 208 4.40 29.86 -8.53
CA SER A 208 4.75 31.07 -9.27
C SER A 208 3.69 32.15 -9.10
N GLN A 209 2.41 31.82 -9.27
CA GLN A 209 1.32 32.81 -9.16
C GLN A 209 1.21 33.46 -7.78
N VAL A 210 1.49 32.71 -6.69
CA VAL A 210 1.48 33.27 -5.33
C VAL A 210 2.52 34.38 -5.15
N THR A 211 3.64 34.36 -5.89
CA THR A 211 4.66 35.42 -5.80
C THR A 211 4.25 36.73 -6.47
N GLU A 212 3.23 36.70 -7.33
CA GLU A 212 2.73 37.87 -8.06
C GLU A 212 1.63 38.62 -7.30
N VAL A 213 1.14 38.06 -6.18
CA VAL A 213 0.04 38.62 -5.39
C VAL A 213 0.55 39.31 -4.13
N SER A 214 -0.08 40.44 -3.77
CA SER A 214 0.21 41.13 -2.51
C SER A 214 0.11 40.18 -1.29
N PRO A 215 1.13 40.14 -0.40
CA PRO A 215 1.14 39.26 0.76
C PRO A 215 -0.07 39.43 1.69
N ASP A 216 -0.53 40.66 1.93
CA ASP A 216 -1.65 40.95 2.84
C ASP A 216 -2.97 40.39 2.30
N LEU A 217 -3.17 40.53 0.99
CA LEU A 217 -4.35 40.05 0.27
C LEU A 217 -4.35 38.52 0.16
N PHE A 218 -3.19 37.90 -0.04
CA PHE A 218 -3.04 36.45 0.04
C PHE A 218 -3.27 35.89 1.46
N GLN A 219 -2.87 36.61 2.52
CA GLN A 219 -3.19 36.21 3.89
C GLN A 219 -4.69 36.32 4.20
N ALA A 220 -5.37 37.33 3.67
CA ALA A 220 -6.84 37.42 3.75
C ALA A 220 -7.51 36.23 3.04
N TYR A 221 -7.03 35.87 1.85
CA TYR A 221 -7.45 34.68 1.12
C TYR A 221 -7.31 33.40 1.96
N ILE A 222 -6.11 33.13 2.50
CA ILE A 222 -5.81 31.92 3.30
C ILE A 222 -6.77 31.81 4.49
N ARG A 223 -7.01 32.90 5.22
CA ARG A 223 -7.93 32.91 6.38
C ARG A 223 -9.35 32.50 6.00
N MET A 224 -9.78 32.78 4.78
CA MET A 224 -11.12 32.45 4.29
C MET A 224 -11.23 31.06 3.64
N ARG A 225 -10.12 30.40 3.27
CA ARG A 225 -10.15 29.10 2.54
C ARG A 225 -10.97 28.04 3.28
N LYS A 226 -10.54 27.64 4.47
CA LYS A 226 -11.23 26.59 5.25
C LYS A 226 -12.70 26.93 5.56
N PRO A 227 -13.04 28.10 6.14
CA PRO A 227 -14.43 28.41 6.49
C PRO A 227 -15.34 28.59 5.27
N LYS A 228 -14.79 28.80 4.05
CA LYS A 228 -15.55 28.93 2.80
C LYS A 228 -15.40 27.73 1.87
N ALA A 229 -15.02 26.56 2.40
CA ALA A 229 -14.88 25.30 1.65
C ALA A 229 -13.95 25.42 0.42
N ASN A 230 -12.76 26.01 0.64
CA ASN A 230 -11.73 26.27 -0.36
C ASN A 230 -12.14 27.23 -1.49
N ARG A 231 -13.27 27.94 -1.37
CA ARG A 231 -13.75 28.94 -2.33
C ARG A 231 -14.00 30.30 -1.67
N PRO A 232 -12.97 31.07 -1.27
CA PRO A 232 -13.16 32.38 -0.65
C PRO A 232 -13.52 33.52 -1.61
N LEU A 233 -13.24 33.41 -2.91
CA LEU A 233 -13.65 34.35 -3.97
C LEU A 233 -14.84 33.80 -4.76
N ALA A 234 -15.73 34.70 -5.19
CA ALA A 234 -16.87 34.38 -6.05
C ALA A 234 -17.07 35.48 -7.09
N ALA A 235 -17.45 35.09 -8.30
CA ALA A 235 -17.83 36.03 -9.35
C ALA A 235 -19.21 36.64 -9.08
N LEU A 236 -19.41 37.87 -9.51
CA LEU A 236 -20.73 38.49 -9.64
C LEU A 236 -21.24 38.27 -11.06
N GLN A 237 -22.30 37.46 -11.22
CA GLN A 237 -22.94 37.19 -12.50
C GLN A 237 -24.43 37.50 -12.39
N ASP A 238 -24.98 38.24 -13.36
CA ASP A 238 -26.39 38.66 -13.37
C ASP A 238 -26.87 39.30 -12.05
N LYS A 239 -26.02 40.15 -11.45
CA LYS A 239 -26.21 40.80 -10.13
C LYS A 239 -26.23 39.85 -8.93
N ALA A 240 -26.03 38.54 -9.13
CA ALA A 240 -26.00 37.52 -8.09
C ALA A 240 -24.58 37.00 -7.83
N CYS A 241 -24.33 36.60 -6.58
CA CYS A 241 -23.09 35.93 -6.21
C CYS A 241 -23.12 34.48 -6.73
N THR A 242 -22.16 34.08 -7.58
CA THR A 242 -22.14 32.73 -8.18
C THR A 242 -22.00 31.60 -7.15
N SER A 243 -21.50 31.90 -5.95
CA SER A 243 -21.30 30.89 -4.91
C SER A 243 -22.52 30.66 -4.02
N CYS A 244 -23.36 31.67 -3.75
CA CYS A 244 -24.55 31.50 -2.91
C CYS A 244 -25.87 31.76 -3.63
N GLY A 245 -25.83 32.20 -4.89
CA GLY A 245 -27.01 32.45 -5.73
C GLY A 245 -27.85 33.67 -5.34
N ILE A 246 -27.40 34.48 -4.36
CA ILE A 246 -28.18 35.62 -3.87
C ILE A 246 -27.80 36.89 -4.60
N GLU A 247 -28.81 37.62 -5.08
CA GLU A 247 -28.68 38.96 -5.66
C GLU A 247 -28.10 39.95 -4.64
N GLN A 248 -27.12 40.73 -5.09
CA GLN A 248 -26.49 41.74 -4.26
C GLN A 248 -27.25 43.06 -4.36
N ASN A 249 -27.16 43.87 -3.31
CA ASN A 249 -27.78 45.18 -3.34
C ASN A 249 -27.07 46.12 -4.34
N VAL A 250 -27.77 47.18 -4.77
CA VAL A 250 -27.26 48.13 -5.77
C VAL A 250 -25.97 48.82 -5.30
N VAL A 251 -25.79 49.01 -3.99
CA VAL A 251 -24.58 49.63 -3.41
C VAL A 251 -23.34 48.74 -3.63
N VAL A 252 -23.45 47.45 -3.35
CA VAL A 252 -22.39 46.44 -3.54
C VAL A 252 -22.07 46.28 -5.02
N ILE A 253 -23.10 46.21 -5.88
CA ILE A 253 -22.91 46.12 -7.34
C ILE A 253 -22.16 47.35 -7.86
N ASN A 254 -22.54 48.55 -7.41
CA ASN A 254 -21.89 49.78 -7.83
C ASN A 254 -20.46 49.89 -7.29
N ALA A 255 -20.19 49.43 -6.06
CA ALA A 255 -18.83 49.38 -5.50
C ALA A 255 -17.91 48.45 -6.31
N ILE A 256 -18.40 47.27 -6.70
CA ILE A 256 -17.67 46.35 -7.58
C ILE A 256 -17.43 46.98 -8.96
N ASN A 257 -18.45 47.63 -9.54
CA ASN A 257 -18.35 48.28 -10.85
C ASN A 257 -17.38 49.46 -10.88
N ARG A 258 -17.22 50.18 -9.77
CA ARG A 258 -16.25 51.27 -9.64
C ARG A 258 -14.83 50.76 -9.35
N GLY A 259 -14.69 49.50 -8.94
CA GLY A 259 -13.41 48.94 -8.51
C GLY A 259 -12.96 49.49 -7.16
N ASP A 260 -13.91 49.84 -6.27
CA ASP A 260 -13.64 50.40 -4.94
C ASP A 260 -13.12 49.32 -3.98
N GLY A 261 -11.90 48.83 -4.21
CA GLY A 261 -11.23 47.86 -3.34
C GLY A 261 -11.93 46.50 -3.21
N ILE A 262 -11.72 45.83 -2.07
CA ILE A 262 -12.29 44.51 -1.77
C ILE A 262 -13.75 44.64 -1.34
N VAL A 263 -14.65 44.08 -2.12
CA VAL A 263 -16.08 44.01 -1.80
C VAL A 263 -16.48 42.60 -1.39
N HIS A 264 -17.28 42.47 -0.33
CA HIS A 264 -17.76 41.18 0.16
C HIS A 264 -19.24 40.96 -0.13
N CYS A 265 -19.63 39.72 -0.38
CA CYS A 265 -21.03 39.30 -0.45
C CYS A 265 -21.71 39.46 0.91
N GLN A 266 -22.85 40.15 0.96
CA GLN A 266 -23.55 40.42 2.22
C GLN A 266 -24.14 39.17 2.87
N ASN A 267 -24.38 38.12 2.08
CA ASN A 267 -24.94 36.87 2.57
C ASN A 267 -23.85 35.87 2.99
N CYS A 268 -22.95 35.51 2.07
CA CYS A 268 -21.96 34.45 2.33
C CYS A 268 -20.58 34.97 2.73
N GLY A 269 -20.33 36.28 2.70
CA GLY A 269 -19.06 36.89 3.12
C GLY A 269 -17.86 36.65 2.20
N ARG A 270 -18.05 35.99 1.05
CA ARG A 270 -16.99 35.78 0.04
C ARG A 270 -16.60 37.09 -0.62
N ILE A 271 -15.34 37.20 -1.04
CA ILE A 271 -14.86 38.34 -1.82
C ILE A 271 -15.50 38.26 -3.21
N LEU A 272 -16.14 39.34 -3.63
CA LEU A 272 -16.79 39.43 -4.93
C LEU A 272 -15.85 40.09 -5.94
N LEU A 273 -15.75 39.48 -7.11
CA LEU A 273 -15.04 40.03 -8.25
C LEU A 273 -15.93 40.04 -9.49
N ARG A 274 -15.55 40.87 -10.46
CA ARG A 274 -16.11 40.85 -11.80
C ARG A 274 -15.14 40.10 -12.72
N LEU A 275 -15.61 38.99 -13.29
CA LEU A 275 -14.91 38.26 -14.35
C LEU A 275 -15.18 38.89 -15.72
#